data_AF-A0A382VHM2-F1
#
_entry.id   AF-A0A382VHM2-F1
#
_cell.length_a   1.000
_cell.length_b   1.000
_cell.length_c   1.000
_cell.angle_alpha   90.00
_cell.angle_beta   90.00
_cell.angle_gamma   90.00
#
_symmetry.space_group_name_H-M   'P 1'
#
loop_
_entity.id
_entity.type
_entity.pdbx_description
1 polymer ?
#
loop_
_entity_poly.entity_id
_entity_poly.type
_entity_poly.pdbx_seq_one_letter_code
_entity_poly.pdbx_strand_id
1 'polypeptide(L)'
;MIKPAKLVLKNGTVFVGTTFGAKGETIGEVCFNTGMTGYQEIITDPSYCRQLVTMTYPHIGNYGINPEDCESNKIQAAGLIVREENVIPSNFRATKSLGDYLFEEKIVGIQEIDTRMLTRI
;
A
#
# COMPACT_ATOMS: atom_id res chain seq x y z
N MET A 1 -15.36 9.55 4.77
CA MET A 1 -15.13 9.33 6.22
C MET A 1 -13.92 8.43 6.38
N ILE A 2 -12.87 8.95 7.01
CA ILE A 2 -11.68 8.18 7.37
C ILE A 2 -12.10 7.15 8.42
N LYS A 3 -11.80 5.87 8.20
CA LYS A 3 -12.13 4.79 9.15
C LYS A 3 -10.85 4.25 9.80
N PRO A 4 -10.91 3.89 11.09
CA PRO A 4 -9.77 3.28 11.76
C PRO A 4 -9.45 1.91 11.14
N ALA A 5 -8.17 1.58 11.10
CA ALA A 5 -7.66 0.28 10.68
C ALA A 5 -6.57 -0.18 11.64
N LYS A 6 -6.33 -1.50 11.68
CA LYS A 6 -5.29 -2.11 12.53
C LYS A 6 -4.48 -3.11 11.71
N LEU A 7 -3.16 -3.07 11.88
CA LEU A 7 -2.26 -4.14 11.45
C LEU A 7 -1.84 -4.90 12.71
N VAL A 8 -2.10 -6.20 12.73
CA VAL A 8 -1.78 -7.07 13.86
C VAL A 8 -0.75 -8.10 13.41
N LEU A 9 0.40 -8.11 14.08
CA LEU A 9 1.47 -9.07 13.82
C LEU A 9 1.31 -10.32 14.69
N LYS A 10 1.86 -11.43 14.23
CA LYS A 10 1.83 -12.73 14.95
C LYS A 10 2.43 -12.65 16.36
N ASN A 11 3.40 -11.78 16.60
CA ASN A 11 4.03 -11.56 17.90
C ASN A 11 3.17 -10.73 18.87
N GLY A 12 1.96 -10.31 18.47
CA GLY A 12 1.04 -9.51 19.27
C GLY A 12 1.24 -8.00 19.14
N THR A 13 2.23 -7.52 18.36
CA THR A 13 2.36 -6.09 18.07
C THR A 13 1.17 -5.61 17.24
N VAL A 14 0.58 -4.49 17.65
CA VAL A 14 -0.56 -3.86 16.97
C VAL A 14 -0.17 -2.45 16.55
N PHE A 15 -0.35 -2.16 15.26
CA PHE A 15 -0.28 -0.81 14.73
C PHE A 15 -1.69 -0.32 14.46
N VAL A 16 -1.98 0.92 14.87
CA VAL A 16 -3.26 1.59 14.62
C VAL A 16 -3.02 2.68 13.60
N GLY A 17 -3.87 2.73 12.59
CA GLY A 17 -3.81 3.72 11.53
C GLY A 17 -5.18 3.95 10.93
N THR A 18 -5.20 4.44 9.71
CA THR A 18 -6.44 4.72 8.97
C THR A 18 -6.47 3.95 7.66
N THR A 19 -7.67 3.51 7.25
CA THR A 19 -7.82 2.76 6.01
C THR A 19 -7.77 3.68 4.79
N PHE A 20 -7.16 3.18 3.73
CA PHE A 20 -7.32 3.69 2.36
C PHE A 20 -7.47 2.49 1.40
N GLY A 21 -7.96 2.72 0.19
CA GLY A 21 -8.34 1.62 -0.71
C GLY A 21 -9.62 0.92 -0.28
N ALA A 22 -9.68 -0.41 -0.47
CA ALA A 22 -10.86 -1.21 -0.20
C ALA A 22 -11.09 -1.46 1.29
N LYS A 23 -12.37 -1.54 1.69
CA LYS A 23 -12.76 -1.92 3.05
C LYS A 23 -12.81 -3.43 3.17
N GLY A 24 -12.18 -3.95 4.21
CA GLY A 24 -12.21 -5.38 4.51
C GLY A 24 -11.06 -5.78 5.41
N GLU A 25 -10.78 -7.07 5.42
CA GLU A 25 -9.66 -7.67 6.13
C GLU A 25 -8.83 -8.47 5.13
N THR A 26 -7.52 -8.48 5.34
CA THR A 26 -6.58 -9.26 4.53
C THR A 26 -5.52 -9.85 5.44
N ILE A 27 -4.97 -10.98 5.02
CA ILE A 27 -3.95 -11.73 5.76
C ILE A 27 -2.84 -12.05 4.77
N GLY A 28 -1.60 -11.86 5.22
CA GLY A 28 -0.43 -12.16 4.41
C GLY A 28 0.85 -12.10 5.23
N GLU A 29 1.95 -12.47 4.59
CA GLU A 29 3.29 -12.22 5.13
C GLU A 29 3.59 -10.73 5.04
N VAL A 30 4.02 -10.11 6.13
CA VAL A 30 4.44 -8.70 6.11
C VAL A 30 5.89 -8.65 5.62
N CYS A 31 6.10 -7.95 4.51
CA CYS A 31 7.42 -7.63 3.98
C CYS A 31 7.61 -6.11 3.91
N PHE A 32 8.84 -5.64 3.71
CA PHE A 32 9.11 -4.23 3.45
C PHE A 32 9.93 -4.04 2.18
N ASN A 33 9.71 -2.92 1.50
CA ASN A 33 10.48 -2.51 0.33
C ASN A 33 11.07 -1.11 0.55
N THR A 34 12.37 -0.97 0.25
CA THR A 34 13.15 0.26 0.42
C THR A 34 13.13 1.19 -0.79
N GLY A 35 12.45 0.80 -1.86
CA GLY A 35 12.19 1.62 -3.04
C GLY A 35 11.47 2.91 -2.67
N MET A 36 12.06 4.03 -3.06
CA MET A 36 11.46 5.37 -2.88
C MET A 36 10.47 5.72 -3.99
N THR A 37 10.54 5.01 -5.11
CA THR A 37 9.71 5.14 -6.30
C THR A 37 9.32 3.74 -6.77
N GLY A 38 8.47 3.67 -7.79
CA GLY A 38 8.03 2.40 -8.38
C GLY A 38 7.00 1.64 -7.53
N TYR A 39 6.17 2.33 -6.75
CA TYR A 39 5.20 1.67 -5.87
C TYR A 39 4.12 0.93 -6.65
N GLN A 40 3.83 1.34 -7.89
CA GLN A 40 2.84 0.69 -8.74
C GLN A 40 3.38 -0.64 -9.29
N GLU A 41 4.61 -0.61 -9.79
CA GLU A 41 5.37 -1.75 -10.26
C GLU A 41 5.49 -2.79 -9.14
N ILE A 42 5.83 -2.33 -7.92
CA ILE A 42 5.93 -3.17 -6.71
C ILE A 42 4.60 -3.87 -6.40
N ILE A 43 3.48 -3.15 -6.33
CA ILE A 43 2.20 -3.79 -5.94
C ILE A 43 1.64 -4.72 -7.04
N THR A 44 2.05 -4.52 -8.29
CA THR A 44 1.64 -5.35 -9.44
C THR A 44 2.61 -6.49 -9.77
N ASP A 45 3.78 -6.56 -9.13
CA ASP A 45 4.75 -7.65 -9.31
C ASP A 45 4.22 -8.98 -8.72
N PRO A 46 4.14 -10.06 -9.52
CA PRO A 46 3.70 -11.39 -9.08
C PRO A 46 4.43 -11.95 -7.86
N SER A 47 5.65 -11.50 -7.58
CA SER A 47 6.47 -11.90 -6.44
C SER A 47 5.83 -11.55 -5.08
N TYR A 48 4.98 -10.53 -5.03
CA TYR A 48 4.28 -10.09 -3.81
C TYR A 48 2.95 -10.80 -3.54
N CYS A 49 2.65 -11.88 -4.27
CA CYS A 49 1.43 -12.66 -4.05
C CYS A 49 1.30 -13.12 -2.59
N ARG A 50 0.16 -12.79 -1.95
CA ARG A 50 -0.14 -13.05 -0.53
C ARG A 50 0.75 -12.30 0.48
N GLN A 51 1.43 -11.25 0.06
CA GLN A 51 2.24 -10.41 0.95
C GLN A 51 1.57 -9.06 1.23
N LEU A 52 1.72 -8.57 2.45
CA LEU A 52 1.36 -7.22 2.86
C LEU A 52 2.62 -6.36 2.73
N VAL A 53 2.66 -5.50 1.71
CA VAL A 53 3.85 -4.74 1.36
C VAL A 53 3.92 -3.47 2.21
N THR A 54 5.00 -3.32 2.96
CA THR A 54 5.32 -2.09 3.72
C THR A 54 6.28 -1.22 2.93
N MET A 55 5.86 -0.02 2.58
CA MET A 55 6.74 0.96 1.95
C MET A 55 7.52 1.72 3.02
N THR A 56 8.86 1.76 2.92
CA THR A 56 9.67 2.52 3.88
C THR A 56 9.70 4.01 3.57
N TYR A 57 9.52 4.40 2.30
CA TYR A 57 9.42 5.81 1.93
C TYR A 57 8.08 6.39 2.41
N PRO A 58 8.06 7.58 3.06
CA PRO A 58 6.89 8.01 3.80
C PRO A 58 5.70 8.42 2.93
N HIS A 59 5.95 9.04 1.77
CA HIS A 59 4.91 9.58 0.90
C HIS A 59 4.68 8.67 -0.30
N ILE A 60 3.58 7.93 -0.31
CA ILE A 60 3.26 6.97 -1.37
C ILE A 60 2.02 7.45 -2.13
N GLY A 61 2.00 7.33 -3.46
CA GLY A 61 0.92 7.85 -4.31
C GLY A 61 1.19 9.23 -4.93
N ASN A 62 2.38 9.82 -4.72
CA ASN A 62 2.71 11.17 -5.19
C ASN A 62 2.60 11.36 -6.73
N TYR A 63 2.84 10.33 -7.53
CA TYR A 63 2.69 10.39 -8.99
C TYR A 63 1.46 9.63 -9.52
N GLY A 64 0.55 9.23 -8.63
CA GLY A 64 -0.68 8.52 -8.99
C GLY A 64 -0.41 7.15 -9.60
N ILE A 65 -1.33 6.71 -10.45
CA ILE A 65 -1.29 5.44 -11.16
C ILE A 65 -1.46 5.71 -12.65
N ASN A 66 -0.86 4.86 -13.49
CA ASN A 66 -1.05 4.89 -14.94
C ASN A 66 -0.97 3.48 -15.55
N PRO A 67 -1.54 3.19 -16.72
CA PRO A 67 -1.56 1.83 -17.26
C PRO A 67 -0.19 1.25 -17.65
N GLU A 68 0.82 2.08 -17.87
CA GLU A 68 2.12 1.68 -18.43
C GLU A 68 3.06 1.10 -17.35
N ASP A 69 2.89 1.51 -16.09
CA ASP A 69 3.75 1.09 -14.97
C ASP A 69 3.21 -0.17 -14.25
N CYS A 70 2.31 -0.94 -14.89
CA CYS A 70 1.84 -2.24 -14.36
C CYS A 70 2.73 -3.39 -14.84
N GLU A 71 3.36 -4.12 -13.91
CA GLU A 71 4.18 -5.30 -14.21
C GLU A 71 3.35 -6.59 -14.40
N SER A 72 2.07 -6.56 -14.04
CA SER A 72 1.14 -7.64 -14.36
C SER A 72 -0.29 -7.13 -14.52
N ASN A 73 -1.20 -8.04 -14.90
CA ASN A 73 -2.59 -7.71 -15.23
C ASN A 73 -3.46 -7.30 -14.02
N LYS A 74 -2.92 -7.32 -12.79
CA LYS A 74 -3.64 -6.98 -11.56
C LYS A 74 -2.66 -6.64 -10.43
N ILE A 75 -3.19 -6.12 -9.33
CA ILE A 75 -2.44 -6.03 -8.08
C ILE A 75 -2.24 -7.45 -7.51
N GLN A 76 -0.99 -7.75 -7.14
CA GLN A 76 -0.58 -9.07 -6.63
C GLN A 76 -0.39 -9.04 -5.12
N ALA A 77 0.05 -7.90 -4.58
CA ALA A 77 0.10 -7.66 -3.15
C ALA A 77 -1.28 -7.87 -2.49
N ALA A 78 -1.31 -8.54 -1.35
CA ALA A 78 -2.54 -8.78 -0.59
C ALA A 78 -3.00 -7.55 0.19
N GLY A 79 -2.11 -6.58 0.40
CA GLY A 79 -2.39 -5.30 1.04
C GLY A 79 -1.20 -4.37 1.01
N LEU A 80 -1.44 -3.09 1.27
CA LEU A 80 -0.41 -2.05 1.25
C LEU A 80 -0.36 -1.31 2.59
N ILE A 81 0.85 -1.16 3.13
CA ILE A 81 1.12 -0.49 4.41
C ILE A 81 2.04 0.70 4.13
N VAL A 82 1.58 1.91 4.45
CA VAL A 82 2.33 3.15 4.20
C VAL A 82 2.34 4.05 5.43
N ARG A 83 3.25 5.04 5.43
CA ARG A 83 3.21 6.11 6.42
C ARG A 83 2.12 7.12 6.07
N GLU A 84 2.11 7.61 4.84
CA GLU A 84 1.16 8.62 4.36
C GLU A 84 0.86 8.36 2.88
N GLU A 85 -0.43 8.31 2.54
CA GLU A 85 -0.89 8.27 1.16
C GLU A 85 -1.15 9.69 0.64
N ASN A 86 -0.65 9.98 -0.56
CA ASN A 86 -0.92 11.23 -1.26
C ASN A 86 -2.20 11.10 -2.08
N VAL A 87 -3.29 11.62 -1.52
CA VAL A 87 -4.62 11.60 -2.15
C VAL A 87 -4.64 12.34 -3.49
N ILE A 88 -3.86 13.42 -3.62
CA ILE A 88 -3.79 14.25 -4.84
C ILE A 88 -2.45 13.96 -5.53
N PRO A 89 -2.42 13.12 -6.57
CA PRO A 89 -1.21 12.87 -7.31
C PRO A 89 -0.84 14.07 -8.19
N SER A 90 0.47 14.28 -8.39
CA SER A 90 1.02 15.34 -9.24
C SER A 90 2.05 14.76 -10.21
N ASN A 91 1.54 14.23 -11.32
CA ASN A 91 2.35 13.75 -12.43
C ASN A 91 1.53 13.82 -13.72
N PHE A 92 2.15 14.22 -14.84
CA PHE A 92 1.47 14.35 -16.13
C PHE A 92 0.94 13.01 -16.68
N ARG A 93 1.48 11.87 -16.24
CA ARG A 93 1.04 10.52 -16.61
C ARG A 93 -0.09 10.00 -15.72
N ALA A 94 -0.38 10.65 -14.58
CA ALA A 94 -1.34 10.15 -13.60
C ALA A 94 -2.77 10.13 -14.17
N THR A 95 -3.42 8.97 -14.14
CA THR A 95 -4.82 8.81 -14.56
C THR A 95 -5.78 8.64 -13.38
N LYS A 96 -5.27 8.22 -12.20
CA LYS A 96 -6.03 8.05 -10.96
C LYS A 96 -5.15 8.16 -9.72
N SER A 97 -5.77 8.34 -8.55
CA SER A 97 -5.08 8.26 -7.25
C SER A 97 -4.74 6.80 -6.90
N LEU A 98 -3.78 6.62 -5.98
CA LEU A 98 -3.44 5.30 -5.46
C LEU A 98 -4.61 4.71 -4.67
N GLY A 99 -5.25 5.51 -3.80
CA GLY A 99 -6.43 5.08 -3.05
C GLY A 99 -7.57 4.56 -3.93
N ASP A 100 -7.88 5.25 -5.03
CA ASP A 100 -8.92 4.82 -5.97
C ASP A 100 -8.55 3.51 -6.66
N TYR A 101 -7.29 3.37 -7.07
CA TYR A 101 -6.80 2.14 -7.70
C TYR A 101 -6.92 0.93 -6.78
N LEU A 102 -6.51 1.06 -5.52
CA LEU A 102 -6.68 -0.01 -4.52
C LEU A 102 -8.15 -0.32 -4.24
N PHE A 103 -9.02 0.70 -4.23
CA PHE A 103 -10.46 0.51 -4.03
C PHE A 103 -11.09 -0.30 -5.17
N GLU A 104 -10.77 0.05 -6.42
CA GLU A 104 -11.25 -0.65 -7.62
C GLU A 104 -10.79 -2.12 -7.66
N GLU A 105 -9.51 -2.38 -7.34
CA GLU A 105 -8.91 -3.71 -7.32
C GLU A 105 -9.20 -4.51 -6.03
N LYS A 106 -10.01 -3.94 -5.12
CA LYS A 106 -10.42 -4.57 -3.86
C LYS A 106 -9.24 -4.89 -2.91
N ILE A 107 -8.21 -4.06 -2.92
CA ILE A 107 -7.02 -4.20 -2.09
C ILE A 107 -7.12 -3.30 -0.85
N VAL A 108 -6.83 -3.87 0.31
CA VAL A 108 -6.87 -3.16 1.59
C VAL A 108 -5.57 -2.39 1.82
N GLY A 109 -5.67 -1.10 2.12
CA GLY A 109 -4.56 -0.25 2.51
C GLY A 109 -4.70 0.27 3.94
N ILE A 110 -3.57 0.44 4.63
CA ILE A 110 -3.47 1.13 5.92
C ILE A 110 -2.35 2.18 5.91
N GLN A 111 -2.67 3.38 6.37
CA GLN A 111 -1.75 4.51 6.48
C GLN A 111 -1.67 5.03 7.92
N GLU A 112 -0.83 6.05 8.14
CA GLU A 112 -0.52 6.65 9.45
C GLU A 112 0.19 5.69 10.42
N ILE A 113 0.80 4.61 9.90
CA ILE A 113 1.61 3.68 10.68
C ILE A 113 3.06 4.18 10.79
N ASP A 114 3.74 3.88 11.89
CA ASP A 114 5.21 3.98 11.96
C ASP A 114 5.86 2.81 11.18
N THR A 115 6.01 2.98 9.87
CA THR A 115 6.63 1.98 8.99
C THR A 115 8.10 1.73 9.32
N ARG A 116 8.79 2.69 9.96
CA ARG A 116 10.17 2.51 10.42
C ARG A 116 10.25 1.56 11.61
N MET A 117 9.32 1.67 12.57
CA MET A 117 9.20 0.70 13.65
C MET A 117 8.90 -0.70 13.08
N LEU A 118 7.92 -0.81 12.18
CA LEU A 118 7.56 -2.09 11.55
C LEU A 118 8.74 -2.75 10.83
N THR A 119 9.57 -1.96 10.12
CA THR A 119 10.75 -2.45 9.39
C THR A 119 11.87 -2.97 10.31
N ARG A 120 11.85 -2.64 11.61
CA ARG A 120 12.90 -3.03 12.58
C ARG A 120 12.51 -4.20 13.48
N ILE A 121 11.30 -4.73 13.31
CA ILE A 121 10.79 -5.93 14.02
C ILE A 121 11.24 -7.17 13.26
#